data_AF-A0A9E0Q0W8-F1
#
_entry.id   AF-A0A9E0Q0W8-F1
#
_cell.length_a   1.000
_cell.length_b   1.000
_cell.length_c   1.000
_cell.angle_alpha   90.00
_cell.angle_beta   90.00
_cell.angle_gamma   90.00
#
_symmetry.space_group_name_H-M   'P 1'
#
loop_
_entity.id
_entity.type
_entity.pdbx_description
1 polymer ?
#
loop_
_entity_poly.entity_id
_entity_poly.type
_entity_poly.pdbx_seq_one_letter_code
_entity_poly.pdbx_strand_id
1 'polypeptide(L)'
;ALLRHLSEKLPISRWQRDLTDSTVLRNMGVAIGYALLAYESLAAGLGKLELNAVAIAADLDAAWEVLAEPIQTVMRRHGLPEPYEQLKAFTRGAPMTRELMQGFIAALAIPQADKDRLLAMTPASYTGMAAVLARRV
;
A
#
# COMPACT_ATOMS: atom_id res chain seq x y z
N ALA A 1 -22.70 13.71 4.99
CA ALA A 1 -24.16 13.78 5.17
C ALA A 1 -24.79 15.00 4.46
N LEU A 2 -24.37 16.23 4.78
CA LEU A 2 -24.96 17.45 4.19
C LEU A 2 -24.72 17.60 2.68
N LEU A 3 -23.46 17.50 2.21
CA LEU A 3 -23.16 17.59 0.76
C LEU A 3 -23.93 16.55 -0.07
N ARG A 4 -24.11 15.34 0.47
CA ARG A 4 -24.94 14.29 -0.15
C ARG A 4 -26.43 14.67 -0.18
N HIS A 5 -26.97 15.18 0.92
CA HIS A 5 -28.36 15.66 0.96
C HIS A 5 -28.58 16.80 -0.05
N LEU A 6 -27.63 17.74 -0.17
CA LEU A 6 -27.70 18.80 -1.17
C LEU A 6 -27.71 18.23 -2.60
N SER A 7 -26.82 17.29 -2.92
CA SER A 7 -26.75 16.69 -4.26
C SER A 7 -28.00 15.89 -4.62
N GLU A 8 -28.64 15.25 -3.64
CA GLU A 8 -29.85 14.46 -3.84
C GLU A 8 -31.10 15.35 -3.93
N LYS A 9 -31.19 16.39 -3.10
CA LYS A 9 -32.39 17.24 -2.97
C LYS A 9 -32.48 18.30 -4.06
N LEU A 10 -31.39 19.02 -4.33
CA LEU A 10 -31.43 20.25 -5.15
C LEU A 10 -31.83 20.04 -6.61
N PRO A 11 -31.52 18.90 -7.27
CA PRO A 11 -31.94 18.66 -8.65
C PRO A 11 -33.46 18.43 -8.83
N ILE A 12 -34.22 18.24 -7.74
CA ILE A 12 -35.65 17.91 -7.79
C ILE A 12 -36.48 19.11 -7.34
N SER A 13 -37.35 19.61 -8.22
CA SER A 13 -38.33 20.67 -7.94
C SER A 13 -39.61 20.41 -8.75
N ARG A 14 -40.79 20.57 -8.14
CA ARG A 14 -42.07 20.25 -8.82
C ARG A 14 -42.44 21.32 -9.85
N TRP A 15 -42.84 20.89 -11.05
CA TRP A 15 -43.30 21.74 -12.15
C TRP A 15 -42.28 22.83 -12.53
N GLN A 16 -42.67 24.11 -12.57
CA GLN A 16 -41.75 25.20 -12.94
C GLN A 16 -40.75 25.55 -11.82
N ARG A 17 -41.18 25.44 -10.55
CA ARG A 17 -40.36 25.24 -9.33
C ARG A 17 -41.27 25.18 -8.09
N ASP A 18 -40.79 24.53 -7.03
CA ASP A 18 -41.23 24.75 -5.64
C ASP A 18 -40.16 25.49 -4.82
N LEU A 19 -40.51 25.96 -3.61
CA LEU A 19 -39.64 26.79 -2.75
C LEU A 19 -38.78 25.97 -1.76
N THR A 20 -38.79 24.63 -1.83
CA THR A 20 -38.11 23.79 -0.83
C THR A 20 -36.59 23.88 -0.92
N ASP A 21 -36.05 24.39 -2.02
CA ASP A 21 -34.62 24.65 -2.25
C ASP A 21 -34.12 25.88 -1.48
N SER A 22 -34.95 26.89 -1.26
CA SER A 22 -34.55 28.15 -0.60
C SER A 22 -33.97 27.95 0.81
N THR A 23 -34.52 27.03 1.61
CA THR A 23 -33.99 26.72 2.95
C THR A 23 -32.78 25.79 2.89
N VAL A 24 -32.74 24.90 1.90
CA VAL A 24 -31.63 23.95 1.72
C VAL A 24 -30.37 24.65 1.20
N LEU A 25 -30.51 25.59 0.26
CA LEU A 25 -29.39 26.38 -0.27
C LEU A 25 -28.71 27.24 0.81
N ARG A 26 -29.45 27.70 1.83
CA ARG A 26 -28.86 28.43 2.97
C ARG A 26 -27.92 27.59 3.83
N ASN A 27 -27.92 26.26 3.66
CA ASN A 27 -27.03 25.34 4.37
C ASN A 27 -25.76 24.98 3.57
N MET A 28 -25.54 25.55 2.38
CA MET A 28 -24.30 25.35 1.62
C MET A 28 -23.07 25.76 2.43
N GLY A 29 -23.14 26.92 3.10
CA GLY A 29 -22.05 27.41 3.95
C GLY A 29 -21.74 26.47 5.12
N VAL A 30 -22.77 25.85 5.71
CA VAL A 30 -22.59 24.86 6.79
C VAL A 30 -21.83 23.63 6.29
N ALA A 31 -22.22 23.12 5.11
CA ALA A 31 -21.57 21.96 4.52
C ALA A 31 -20.09 22.22 4.20
N ILE A 32 -19.77 23.40 3.65
CA ILE A 32 -18.39 23.82 3.35
C ILE A 32 -17.62 24.10 4.65
N GLY A 33 -18.25 24.72 5.65
CA GLY A 33 -17.64 25.02 6.94
C GLY A 33 -17.13 23.77 7.66
N TYR A 34 -17.91 22.68 7.65
CA TYR A 34 -17.44 21.39 8.18
C TYR A 34 -16.25 20.83 7.41
N ALA A 35 -16.24 20.94 6.08
CA ALA A 35 -15.13 20.47 5.26
C ALA A 35 -13.86 21.28 5.54
N LEU A 36 -13.97 22.61 5.62
CA LEU A 36 -12.86 23.50 5.94
C LEU A 36 -12.26 23.19 7.32
N LEU A 37 -13.10 23.06 8.35
CA LEU A 37 -12.65 22.70 9.69
C LEU A 37 -11.92 21.35 9.70
N ALA A 38 -12.43 20.37 8.93
CA ALA A 38 -11.77 19.07 8.79
C ALA A 38 -10.41 19.19 8.09
N TYR A 39 -10.28 20.03 7.06
CA TYR A 39 -9.01 20.28 6.38
C TYR A 39 -7.99 21.01 7.25
N GLU A 40 -8.42 22.00 8.03
CA GLU A 40 -7.55 22.68 9.00
C GLU A 40 -7.05 21.72 10.07
N SER A 41 -7.95 20.88 10.60
CA SER A 41 -7.60 19.85 11.58
C SER A 41 -6.65 18.79 11.01
N LEU A 42 -6.89 18.37 9.76
CA LEU A 42 -6.03 17.44 9.04
C LEU A 42 -4.64 18.05 8.82
N ALA A 43 -4.54 19.29 8.34
CA ALA A 43 -3.28 19.98 8.12
C ALA A 43 -2.49 20.14 9.43
N ALA A 44 -3.18 20.55 10.50
CA ALA A 44 -2.58 20.66 11.83
C ALA A 44 -2.12 19.30 12.38
N GLY A 45 -2.84 18.22 12.08
CA GLY A 45 -2.45 16.86 12.45
C GLY A 45 -1.24 16.37 11.67
N LEU A 46 -1.23 16.54 10.35
CA LEU A 46 -0.12 16.17 9.47
C LEU A 46 1.17 16.90 9.84
N GLY A 47 1.09 18.17 10.23
CA GLY A 47 2.23 18.95 10.70
C GLY A 47 2.86 18.48 12.03
N LYS A 48 2.20 17.56 12.75
CA LYS A 48 2.70 16.97 14.01
C LYS A 48 3.29 15.57 13.83
N LEU A 49 3.18 14.98 12.64
CA LEU A 49 3.64 13.61 12.42
C LEU A 49 5.16 13.58 12.28
N GLU A 50 5.79 12.69 13.05
CA GLU A 50 7.19 12.32 12.90
C GLU A 50 7.32 10.83 12.57
N LEU A 51 8.31 10.49 11.74
CA LEU A 51 8.52 9.13 11.29
C LEU A 51 9.22 8.29 12.37
N ASN A 52 8.58 7.22 12.83
CA ASN A 52 9.24 6.19 13.64
C ASN A 52 9.95 5.17 12.74
N ALA A 53 11.15 5.53 12.26
CA ALA A 53 11.93 4.68 11.37
C ALA A 53 12.34 3.35 12.00
N VAL A 54 12.57 3.31 13.31
CA VAL A 54 13.00 2.11 14.03
C VAL A 54 11.90 1.05 14.05
N ALA A 55 10.66 1.45 14.35
CA ALA A 55 9.53 0.53 14.34
C ALA A 55 9.29 -0.06 12.94
N ILE A 56 9.33 0.77 11.90
CA ILE A 56 9.13 0.33 10.51
C ILE A 56 10.25 -0.63 10.09
N ALA A 57 11.50 -0.33 10.42
CA ALA A 57 12.62 -1.20 10.10
C ALA A 57 12.50 -2.56 10.81
N ALA A 58 12.09 -2.57 12.08
CA ALA A 58 11.88 -3.81 12.83
C ALA A 58 10.77 -4.67 12.22
N ASP A 59 9.65 -4.07 11.82
CA ASP A 59 8.56 -4.80 11.15
C ASP A 59 9.02 -5.40 9.82
N LEU A 60 9.81 -4.66 9.03
CA LEU A 60 10.37 -5.15 7.77
C LEU A 60 11.39 -6.28 7.98
N ASP A 61 12.26 -6.16 8.98
CA ASP A 61 13.26 -7.18 9.31
C ASP A 61 12.63 -8.48 9.85
N ALA A 62 11.40 -8.40 10.39
CA ALA A 62 10.63 -9.57 10.81
C ALA A 62 9.85 -10.25 9.67
N ALA A 63 9.61 -9.56 8.56
CA ALA A 63 8.71 -9.99 7.49
C ALA A 63 9.45 -10.50 6.23
N TRP A 64 10.34 -11.49 6.38
CA TRP A 64 11.13 -12.04 5.27
C TRP A 64 10.30 -12.82 4.25
N GLU A 65 9.07 -13.23 4.61
CA GLU A 65 8.14 -13.91 3.72
C GLU A 65 7.75 -13.08 2.49
N VAL A 66 7.84 -11.76 2.56
CA VAL A 66 7.53 -10.87 1.42
C VAL A 66 8.51 -11.05 0.25
N LEU A 67 9.70 -11.61 0.49
CA LEU A 67 10.68 -11.94 -0.55
C LEU A 67 10.36 -13.24 -1.30
N ALA A 68 9.31 -13.97 -0.93
CA ALA A 68 8.87 -15.15 -1.67
C ALA A 68 8.58 -14.86 -3.15
N GLU A 69 7.84 -13.78 -3.40
CA GLU A 69 7.40 -13.39 -4.74
C GLU A 69 8.56 -13.05 -5.68
N PRO A 70 9.53 -12.17 -5.34
CA PRO A 70 10.65 -11.89 -6.24
C PRO A 70 11.51 -13.12 -6.54
N ILE A 71 11.68 -14.03 -5.56
CA ILE A 71 12.39 -15.29 -5.78
C ILE A 71 11.64 -16.15 -6.80
N GLN A 72 10.33 -16.36 -6.61
CA GLN A 72 9.51 -17.12 -7.55
C GLN A 72 9.51 -16.49 -8.94
N THR A 73 9.49 -15.16 -9.03
CA THR A 73 9.55 -14.41 -10.29
C THR A 73 10.87 -14.65 -11.02
N VAL A 74 12.01 -14.66 -10.32
CA VAL A 74 13.31 -15.02 -10.90
C VAL A 74 13.37 -16.49 -11.31
N MET A 75 12.81 -17.40 -10.52
CA MET A 75 12.70 -18.82 -10.87
C MET A 75 11.90 -19.02 -12.17
N ARG A 76 10.76 -18.33 -12.32
CA ARG A 76 9.95 -18.34 -13.55
C ARG A 76 10.72 -17.80 -14.75
N ARG A 77 11.49 -16.72 -14.57
CA ARG A 77 12.34 -16.14 -15.63
C ARG A 77 13.35 -17.16 -16.18
N HIS A 78 13.85 -18.05 -15.33
CA HIS A 78 14.79 -19.12 -15.71
C HIS A 78 14.13 -20.45 -16.06
N GLY A 79 12.79 -20.50 -16.11
CA GLY A 79 12.06 -21.70 -16.50
C GLY A 79 12.08 -22.83 -15.47
N LEU A 80 12.34 -22.54 -14.19
CA LEU A 80 12.26 -23.57 -13.15
C LEU A 80 10.80 -24.03 -12.97
N PRO A 81 10.55 -25.35 -12.85
CA PRO A 81 9.19 -25.88 -12.71
C PRO A 81 8.62 -25.54 -11.33
N GLU A 82 7.32 -25.28 -11.26
CA GLU A 82 6.55 -25.14 -10.01
C GLU A 82 7.20 -24.27 -8.90
N PRO A 83 7.64 -23.01 -9.16
CA PRO A 83 8.38 -22.22 -8.17
C PRO A 83 7.67 -22.00 -6.83
N TYR A 84 6.35 -21.87 -6.88
CA TYR A 84 5.51 -21.71 -5.70
C TYR A 84 5.55 -22.96 -4.80
N GLU A 85 5.37 -24.15 -5.38
CA GLU A 85 5.37 -25.40 -4.61
C GLU A 85 6.77 -25.74 -4.09
N GLN A 86 7.83 -25.44 -4.84
CA GLN A 86 9.21 -25.60 -4.36
C GLN A 86 9.48 -24.75 -3.11
N LEU A 87 9.10 -23.46 -3.14
CA LEU A 87 9.30 -22.58 -1.99
C LEU A 87 8.44 -23.02 -0.80
N LYS A 88 7.16 -23.37 -1.04
CA LYS A 88 6.24 -23.84 0.00
C LYS A 88 6.70 -25.15 0.64
N ALA A 89 7.26 -26.07 -0.13
CA ALA A 89 7.85 -27.30 0.39
C ALA A 89 9.06 -27.00 1.27
N PHE A 90 9.90 -26.06 0.86
CA PHE A 90 11.11 -25.66 1.59
C PHE A 90 10.80 -24.94 2.92
N THR A 91 9.72 -24.15 2.97
CA THR A 91 9.32 -23.39 4.16
C THR A 91 8.31 -24.13 5.05
N ARG A 92 7.95 -25.38 4.71
CA ARG A 92 6.90 -26.11 5.41
C ARG A 92 7.28 -26.39 6.87
N GLY A 93 6.48 -25.87 7.80
CA GLY A 93 6.66 -26.09 9.24
C GLY A 93 7.78 -25.30 9.89
N ALA A 94 8.40 -24.35 9.16
CA ALA A 94 9.41 -23.45 9.68
C ALA A 94 9.05 -21.98 9.38
N PRO A 95 9.41 -21.03 10.27
CA PRO A 95 9.28 -19.62 9.97
C PRO A 95 10.20 -19.25 8.80
N MET A 96 9.73 -18.38 7.90
CA MET A 96 10.53 -17.88 6.77
C MET A 96 11.54 -16.84 7.27
N THR A 97 12.60 -17.29 7.94
CA THR A 97 13.66 -16.39 8.40
C THR A 97 14.63 -16.04 7.27
N ARG A 98 15.46 -15.02 7.49
CA ARG A 98 16.56 -14.65 6.60
C ARG A 98 17.42 -15.85 6.20
N GLU A 99 17.85 -16.63 7.18
CA GLU A 99 18.77 -17.75 6.99
C GLU A 99 18.14 -18.84 6.14
N LEU A 100 16.86 -19.13 6.39
CA LEU A 100 16.09 -20.10 5.61
C LEU A 100 15.98 -19.63 4.15
N MET A 101 15.60 -18.38 3.93
CA MET A 101 15.47 -17.82 2.58
C MET A 101 16.81 -17.80 1.82
N GLN A 102 17.91 -17.44 2.50
CA GLN A 102 19.24 -17.47 1.91
C GLN A 102 19.68 -18.90 1.56
N GLY A 103 19.38 -19.87 2.42
CA GLY A 103 19.60 -21.30 2.15
C GLY A 103 18.84 -21.79 0.92
N PHE A 104 17.58 -21.37 0.75
CA PHE A 104 16.79 -21.67 -0.44
C PHE A 104 17.43 -21.12 -1.71
N ILE A 105 17.81 -19.83 -1.71
CA ILE A 105 18.42 -19.16 -2.88
C ILE A 105 19.73 -19.84 -3.27
N ALA A 106 20.56 -20.23 -2.30
CA ALA A 106 21.82 -20.91 -2.56
C ALA A 106 21.63 -22.25 -3.30
N ALA A 107 20.56 -22.99 -2.97
CA ALA A 107 20.23 -24.28 -3.57
C ALA A 107 19.61 -24.20 -4.99
N LEU A 108 19.18 -23.02 -5.44
CA LEU A 108 18.54 -22.87 -6.76
C LEU A 108 19.51 -23.17 -7.91
N ALA A 109 19.03 -23.82 -8.97
CA ALA A 109 19.78 -24.04 -10.20
C ALA A 109 19.65 -22.84 -11.17
N ILE A 110 20.09 -21.65 -10.73
CA ILE A 110 20.09 -20.40 -11.51
C ILE A 110 21.50 -19.79 -11.60
N PRO A 111 21.78 -18.89 -12.56
CA PRO A 111 23.08 -18.23 -12.68
C PRO A 111 23.52 -17.52 -11.39
N GLN A 112 24.83 -17.54 -11.09
CA GLN A 112 25.37 -16.95 -9.87
C GLN A 112 25.03 -15.47 -9.73
N ALA A 113 25.05 -14.69 -10.82
CA ALA A 113 24.70 -13.28 -10.80
C ALA A 113 23.25 -13.03 -10.30
N ASP A 114 22.30 -13.89 -10.65
CA ASP A 114 20.92 -13.78 -10.15
C ASP A 114 20.80 -14.27 -8.70
N LYS A 115 21.61 -15.26 -8.27
CA LYS A 115 21.70 -15.65 -6.85
C LYS A 115 22.22 -14.50 -6.00
N ASP A 116 23.34 -13.90 -6.40
CA ASP A 116 23.96 -12.79 -5.67
C ASP A 116 22.99 -11.60 -5.55
N ARG A 117 22.26 -11.32 -6.64
CA ARG A 117 21.21 -10.30 -6.63
C ARG A 117 20.10 -10.64 -5.63
N LEU A 118 19.58 -11.87 -5.62
CA LEU A 118 18.54 -12.29 -4.68
C LEU A 118 19.05 -12.29 -3.22
N LEU A 119 20.29 -12.71 -2.98
CA LEU A 119 20.92 -12.73 -1.65
C LEU A 119 21.18 -11.33 -1.09
N ALA A 120 21.38 -10.34 -1.96
CA ALA A 120 21.52 -8.94 -1.58
C ALA A 120 20.17 -8.27 -1.25
N MET A 121 19.04 -8.89 -1.57
CA MET A 121 17.72 -8.33 -1.28
C MET A 121 17.37 -8.45 0.20
N THR A 122 16.74 -7.40 0.70
CA THR A 122 16.06 -7.34 2.00
C THR A 122 14.62 -6.89 1.80
N PRO A 123 13.69 -7.16 2.74
CA PRO A 123 12.34 -6.63 2.70
C PRO A 123 12.30 -5.11 2.50
N ALA A 124 13.19 -4.37 3.18
CA ALA A 124 13.32 -2.93 3.06
C ALA A 124 13.83 -2.45 1.68
N SER A 125 14.60 -3.27 0.97
CA SER A 125 15.08 -2.95 -0.38
C SER A 125 14.05 -3.26 -1.47
N TYR A 126 13.09 -4.16 -1.21
CA TYR A 126 12.12 -4.62 -2.19
C TYR A 126 10.89 -3.70 -2.27
N THR A 127 11.13 -2.44 -2.63
CA THR A 127 10.09 -1.39 -2.71
C THR A 127 9.64 -1.08 -4.16
N GLY A 128 10.18 -1.80 -5.14
CA GLY A 128 9.87 -1.60 -6.56
C GLY A 128 10.10 -0.15 -7.00
N MET A 129 9.06 0.46 -7.58
CA MET A 129 9.10 1.86 -8.05
C MET A 129 8.61 2.88 -7.01
N ALA A 130 8.37 2.47 -5.75
CA ALA A 130 7.68 3.30 -4.76
C ALA A 130 8.33 4.69 -4.59
N ALA A 131 9.65 4.74 -4.33
CA ALA A 131 10.36 6.01 -4.15
C ALA A 131 10.37 6.88 -5.42
N VAL A 132 10.44 6.26 -6.60
CA VAL A 132 10.43 6.98 -7.88
C VAL A 132 9.07 7.62 -8.12
N LEU A 133 7.98 6.87 -7.90
CA LEU A 133 6.63 7.38 -8.08
C LEU A 133 6.28 8.44 -7.04
N ALA A 134 6.68 8.26 -5.77
CA ALA A 134 6.44 9.22 -4.70
C ALA A 134 7.09 10.60 -4.97
N ARG A 135 8.25 10.63 -5.64
CA ARG A 135 8.93 11.88 -6.01
C ARG A 135 8.39 12.56 -7.27
N ARG A 136 7.54 11.88 -8.03
CA ARG A 136 6.97 12.41 -9.29
C ARG A 136 5.66 13.16 -9.09
N VAL A 137 5.06 13.05 -7.91
CA VAL A 137 3.80 13.72 -7.52
C VAL A 137 4.15 14.98 -6.73
#